data_AF-A0A0D2HZV2-F1
#
_entry.id   AF-A0A0D2HZV2-F1
#
_cell.length_a   1.000
_cell.length_b   1.000
_cell.length_c   1.000
_cell.angle_alpha   90.00
_cell.angle_beta   90.00
_cell.angle_gamma   90.00
#
_symmetry.space_group_name_H-M   'P 1'
#
loop_
_entity.id
_entity.type
_entity.pdbx_description
1 polymer ?
#
loop_
_entity_poly.entity_id
_entity_poly.type
_entity_poly.pdbx_seq_one_letter_code
_entity_poly.pdbx_strand_id
1 'polypeptide(L)'
;MDFTSDIWVQAAAFIGSAFAVGFGAIGAALGEGYAAGRASQAIGKNPEMSGQILKTMLIGQAVAESAGIFALVIAMLLAFTNTEGLELIKAFAFIGSGLAMGLAAIGSGLGSGLPAAEACQGLADNPKTGGQLTTNMLIGSAICQTPAIFGMVVAFMLMFVDFSYQPFWPGWAALLGAGLSIGLAAIGSGAGSGIPAGSSTAGIARQPSAATQVRTNMLIGSAVSQTPAIFGMVVAFMLLFIDWSTRPAWPTWAALLGAGLSTGLSAIGPGVGNGLTAGEASEGVARMPESAGPVTTTMLIGQTVAQSTVIYGFLVSLVLLFIPLEESHTMTAWVAPLSAGLCMGFGGIGPGVGEGLAAAYTVRRIARDVKQNVLLTRVMLVGQAVSESTGIYSLIVSLLLLFVI
;
A
#
# COMPACT_ATOMS: atom_id res chain seq x y z
N MET A 1 -14.47 26.77 -28.14
CA MET A 1 -14.85 25.40 -28.55
C MET A 1 -15.58 24.83 -27.35
N ASP A 2 -16.91 24.74 -27.42
CA ASP A 2 -17.70 24.21 -26.31
C ASP A 2 -17.82 22.69 -26.50
N PHE A 3 -17.04 21.94 -25.73
CA PHE A 3 -17.09 20.47 -25.73
C PHE A 3 -18.31 20.00 -24.95
N THR A 4 -19.05 19.03 -25.48
CA THR A 4 -20.19 18.39 -24.78
C THR A 4 -19.70 17.57 -23.58
N SER A 5 -20.60 17.29 -22.62
CA SER A 5 -20.31 16.44 -21.45
C SER A 5 -19.69 15.11 -21.84
N ASP A 6 -20.21 14.49 -22.90
CA ASP A 6 -19.80 13.18 -23.37
C ASP A 6 -18.33 13.16 -23.82
N ILE A 7 -17.86 14.25 -24.43
CA ILE A 7 -16.45 14.39 -24.84
C ILE A 7 -15.54 14.48 -23.60
N TRP A 8 -15.96 15.18 -22.55
CA TRP A 8 -15.20 15.28 -21.30
C TRP A 8 -15.14 13.93 -20.57
N VAL A 9 -16.25 13.20 -20.53
CA VAL A 9 -16.31 11.87 -19.91
C VAL A 9 -15.44 10.88 -20.70
N GLN A 10 -15.49 10.93 -22.04
CA GLN A 10 -14.63 10.10 -22.89
C GLN A 10 -13.14 10.43 -22.72
N ALA A 11 -12.78 11.71 -22.69
CA ALA A 11 -11.41 12.14 -22.43
C ALA A 11 -10.92 11.65 -21.06
N ALA A 12 -11.78 11.74 -20.03
CA ALA A 12 -11.47 11.26 -18.69
C ALA A 12 -11.34 9.72 -18.63
N ALA A 13 -12.11 8.97 -19.42
CA ALA A 13 -11.96 7.53 -19.58
C ALA A 13 -10.58 7.16 -20.17
N PHE A 14 -10.12 7.92 -21.17
CA PHE A 14 -8.77 7.72 -21.74
C PHE A 14 -7.66 8.06 -20.74
N ILE A 15 -7.83 9.13 -19.95
CA ILE A 15 -6.89 9.47 -18.87
C ILE A 15 -6.87 8.38 -17.80
N GLY A 16 -8.04 7.92 -17.36
CA GLY A 16 -8.17 6.82 -16.40
C GLY A 16 -7.52 5.52 -16.91
N SER A 17 -7.71 5.20 -18.20
CA SER A 17 -7.05 4.07 -18.85
C SER A 17 -5.52 4.19 -18.82
N ALA A 18 -4.99 5.38 -19.15
CA ALA A 18 -3.56 5.65 -19.11
C ALA A 18 -3.00 5.54 -17.68
N PHE A 19 -3.70 6.05 -16.66
CA PHE A 19 -3.28 5.92 -15.28
C PHE A 19 -3.32 4.48 -14.77
N ALA A 20 -4.33 3.70 -15.17
CA ALA A 20 -4.42 2.29 -14.79
C ALA A 20 -3.19 1.53 -15.25
N VAL A 21 -2.98 1.39 -16.56
CA VAL A 21 -1.88 0.57 -17.11
C VAL A 21 -0.51 1.24 -16.92
N GLY A 22 -0.44 2.57 -17.02
CA GLY A 22 0.81 3.32 -16.91
C GLY A 22 1.46 3.17 -15.54
N PHE A 23 0.68 3.32 -14.46
CA PHE A 23 1.19 3.06 -13.11
C PHE A 23 1.29 1.56 -12.82
N GLY A 24 0.33 0.75 -13.29
CA GLY A 24 0.32 -0.68 -13.00
C GLY A 24 1.50 -1.46 -13.58
N ALA A 25 2.03 -1.03 -14.73
CA ALA A 25 3.21 -1.63 -15.34
C ALA A 25 4.50 -1.41 -14.53
N ILE A 26 4.59 -0.34 -13.71
CA ILE A 26 5.81 0.01 -12.97
C ILE A 26 6.15 -1.07 -11.94
N GLY A 27 5.18 -1.42 -11.10
CA GLY A 27 5.40 -2.39 -10.02
C GLY A 27 5.76 -3.77 -10.55
N ALA A 28 4.97 -4.26 -11.51
CA ALA A 28 5.18 -5.57 -12.12
C ALA A 28 6.57 -5.66 -12.77
N ALA A 29 6.91 -4.74 -13.68
CA ALA A 29 8.19 -4.78 -14.39
C ALA A 29 9.41 -4.70 -13.45
N LEU A 30 9.36 -3.87 -12.41
CA LEU A 30 10.44 -3.77 -11.42
C LEU A 30 10.58 -5.06 -10.60
N GLY A 31 9.47 -5.62 -10.12
CA GLY A 31 9.46 -6.87 -9.35
C GLY A 31 9.95 -8.06 -10.19
N GLU A 32 9.48 -8.18 -11.42
CA GLU A 32 9.88 -9.23 -12.35
C GLU A 32 11.34 -9.11 -12.79
N GLY A 33 11.80 -7.89 -13.09
CA GLY A 33 13.18 -7.62 -13.45
C GLY A 33 14.14 -7.95 -12.31
N TYR A 34 13.77 -7.64 -11.08
CA TYR A 34 14.53 -8.03 -9.90
C TYR A 34 14.61 -9.55 -9.74
N ALA A 35 13.48 -10.25 -9.88
CA ALA A 35 13.43 -11.72 -9.85
C ALA A 35 14.31 -12.34 -10.95
N ALA A 36 14.26 -11.81 -12.17
CA ALA A 36 15.09 -12.28 -13.28
C ALA A 36 16.59 -12.05 -13.03
N GLY A 37 16.97 -10.88 -12.53
CA GLY A 37 18.36 -10.59 -12.17
C GLY A 37 18.91 -11.55 -11.10
N ARG A 38 18.09 -11.86 -10.09
CA ARG A 38 18.43 -12.80 -9.02
C ARG A 38 18.44 -14.25 -9.51
N ALA A 39 17.56 -14.63 -10.43
CA ALA A 39 17.59 -15.92 -11.09
C ALA A 39 18.88 -16.09 -11.93
N SER A 40 19.29 -15.06 -12.69
CA SER A 40 20.53 -15.08 -13.47
C SER A 40 21.76 -15.30 -12.58
N GLN A 41 21.86 -14.59 -11.45
CA GLN A 41 22.90 -14.82 -10.45
C GLN A 41 22.87 -16.25 -9.89
N ALA A 42 21.67 -16.79 -9.62
CA ALA A 42 21.49 -18.13 -9.09
C ALA A 42 21.93 -19.22 -10.09
N ILE A 43 21.58 -19.06 -11.38
CA ILE A 43 22.01 -19.96 -12.46
C ILE A 43 23.52 -19.88 -12.67
N GLY A 44 24.11 -18.68 -12.60
CA GLY A 44 25.55 -18.51 -12.68
C GLY A 44 26.31 -19.24 -11.58
N LYS A 45 25.74 -19.34 -10.37
CA LYS A 45 26.29 -20.13 -9.27
C LYS A 45 26.09 -21.64 -9.47
N ASN A 46 24.91 -22.06 -9.97
CA ASN A 46 24.56 -23.47 -10.12
C ASN A 46 23.86 -23.74 -11.48
N PRO A 47 24.63 -23.92 -12.58
CA PRO A 47 24.08 -24.05 -13.92
C PRO A 47 23.20 -25.29 -14.14
N GLU A 48 23.47 -26.37 -13.39
CA GLU A 48 22.71 -27.62 -13.45
C GLU A 48 21.24 -27.44 -13.00
N MET A 49 21.00 -26.43 -12.15
CA MET A 49 19.66 -26.10 -11.65
C MET A 49 18.87 -25.13 -12.55
N SER A 50 19.43 -24.74 -13.69
CA SER A 50 18.84 -23.74 -14.61
C SER A 50 17.37 -23.99 -14.92
N GLY A 51 16.99 -25.22 -15.28
CA GLY A 51 15.59 -25.54 -15.60
C GLY A 51 14.63 -25.31 -14.43
N GLN A 52 15.04 -25.66 -13.20
CA GLN A 52 14.18 -25.48 -12.03
C GLN A 52 14.14 -24.03 -11.55
N ILE A 53 15.27 -23.31 -11.65
CA ILE A 53 15.35 -21.88 -11.32
C ILE A 53 14.49 -21.08 -12.31
N LEU A 54 14.60 -21.35 -13.62
CA LEU A 54 13.76 -20.72 -14.64
C LEU A 54 12.27 -20.98 -14.38
N LYS A 55 11.90 -22.22 -14.07
CA LYS A 55 10.51 -22.55 -13.71
C LYS A 55 10.03 -21.75 -12.50
N THR A 56 10.85 -21.65 -11.46
CA THR A 56 10.51 -20.91 -10.22
C THR A 56 10.37 -19.42 -10.49
N MET A 57 11.30 -18.85 -11.27
CA MET A 57 11.27 -17.46 -11.71
C MET A 57 9.98 -17.15 -12.48
N LEU A 58 9.63 -17.96 -13.48
CA LEU A 58 8.43 -17.75 -14.29
C LEU A 58 7.14 -17.85 -13.48
N ILE A 59 7.07 -18.77 -12.51
CA ILE A 59 5.92 -18.85 -11.59
C ILE A 59 5.81 -17.58 -10.75
N GLY A 60 6.93 -17.11 -10.18
CA GLY A 60 6.96 -15.89 -9.38
C GLY A 60 6.62 -14.64 -10.18
N GLN A 61 7.14 -14.51 -11.40
CA GLN A 61 6.83 -13.43 -12.33
C GLN A 61 5.35 -13.43 -12.71
N ALA A 62 4.78 -14.59 -13.05
CA ALA A 62 3.35 -14.69 -13.36
C ALA A 62 2.44 -14.21 -12.22
N VAL A 63 2.85 -14.40 -10.95
CA VAL A 63 2.11 -13.85 -9.80
C VAL A 63 2.35 -12.35 -9.65
N ALA A 64 3.56 -11.83 -9.91
CA ALA A 64 3.81 -10.38 -9.89
C ALA A 64 3.03 -9.65 -11.00
N GLU A 65 2.95 -10.26 -12.18
CA GLU A 65 2.25 -9.76 -13.37
C GLU A 65 0.73 -9.62 -13.18
N SER A 66 0.12 -10.36 -12.25
CA SER A 66 -1.33 -10.28 -12.06
C SER A 66 -1.80 -8.86 -11.74
N ALA A 67 -1.02 -8.08 -11.00
CA ALA A 67 -1.32 -6.67 -10.74
C ALA A 67 -1.31 -5.81 -12.02
N GLY A 68 -0.37 -6.09 -12.94
CA GLY A 68 -0.31 -5.47 -14.26
C GLY A 68 -1.49 -5.87 -15.14
N ILE A 69 -1.89 -7.14 -15.11
CA ILE A 69 -3.09 -7.63 -15.82
C ILE A 69 -4.35 -6.97 -15.28
N PHE A 70 -4.48 -6.82 -13.96
CA PHE A 70 -5.60 -6.12 -13.34
C PHE A 70 -5.70 -4.67 -13.81
N ALA A 71 -4.57 -3.96 -13.86
CA ALA A 71 -4.48 -2.62 -14.43
C ALA A 71 -4.83 -2.57 -15.91
N LEU A 72 -4.36 -3.55 -16.71
CA LEU A 72 -4.70 -3.67 -18.13
C LEU A 72 -6.20 -3.89 -18.33
N VAL A 73 -6.83 -4.74 -17.52
CA VAL A 73 -8.28 -4.98 -17.59
C VAL A 73 -9.06 -3.68 -17.33
N ILE A 74 -8.71 -2.94 -16.27
CA ILE A 74 -9.35 -1.63 -16.01
C ILE A 74 -9.11 -0.65 -17.16
N ALA A 75 -7.89 -0.61 -17.70
CA ALA A 75 -7.56 0.26 -18.84
C ALA A 75 -8.39 -0.06 -20.08
N MET A 76 -8.53 -1.34 -20.42
CA MET A 76 -9.32 -1.79 -21.56
C MET A 76 -10.81 -1.51 -21.35
N LEU A 77 -11.34 -1.76 -20.16
CA LEU A 77 -12.75 -1.47 -19.86
C LEU A 77 -13.04 0.04 -19.97
N LEU A 78 -12.14 0.90 -19.48
CA LEU A 78 -12.29 2.36 -19.63
C LEU A 78 -12.12 2.83 -21.07
N ALA A 79 -11.17 2.27 -21.82
CA ALA A 79 -10.90 2.69 -23.20
C ALA A 79 -12.06 2.39 -24.16
N PHE A 80 -12.81 1.33 -23.89
CA PHE A 80 -13.93 0.88 -24.73
C PHE A 80 -15.31 1.07 -24.09
N THR A 81 -15.41 1.82 -22.98
CA THR A 81 -16.70 2.11 -22.36
C THR A 81 -17.53 3.04 -23.25
N ASN A 82 -18.84 2.80 -23.34
CA ASN A 82 -19.75 3.78 -23.92
C ASN A 82 -19.93 4.94 -22.93
N THR A 83 -19.78 6.17 -23.41
CA THR A 83 -19.91 7.40 -22.61
C THR A 83 -21.10 8.26 -23.00
N GLU A 84 -21.90 7.83 -23.98
CA GLU A 84 -23.10 8.55 -24.42
C GLU A 84 -24.10 8.71 -23.27
N GLY A 85 -24.52 9.96 -23.02
CA GLY A 85 -25.51 10.27 -21.99
C GLY A 85 -25.02 10.16 -20.54
N LEU A 86 -23.72 9.96 -20.31
CA LEU A 86 -23.15 9.97 -18.97
C LEU A 86 -22.98 11.40 -18.44
N GLU A 87 -23.32 11.59 -17.18
CA GLU A 87 -23.12 12.85 -16.48
C GLU A 87 -21.63 13.16 -16.26
N LEU A 88 -21.30 14.45 -16.19
CA LEU A 88 -19.91 14.92 -16.01
C LEU A 88 -19.24 14.35 -14.75
N ILE A 89 -20.01 14.03 -13.70
CA ILE A 89 -19.47 13.42 -12.47
C ILE A 89 -18.77 12.08 -12.74
N LYS A 90 -19.22 11.30 -13.75
CA LYS A 90 -18.60 10.03 -14.15
C LYS A 90 -17.19 10.20 -14.70
N ALA A 91 -16.85 11.37 -15.24
CA ALA A 91 -15.49 11.66 -15.69
C ALA A 91 -14.47 11.46 -14.55
N PHE A 92 -14.77 11.98 -13.36
CA PHE A 92 -13.90 11.86 -12.18
C PHE A 92 -13.91 10.45 -11.58
N ALA A 93 -15.02 9.71 -11.74
CA ALA A 93 -15.07 8.30 -11.38
C ALA A 93 -14.11 7.47 -12.23
N PHE A 94 -14.06 7.72 -13.55
CA PHE A 94 -13.14 7.03 -14.46
C PHE A 94 -11.67 7.35 -14.16
N ILE A 95 -11.34 8.62 -13.91
CA ILE A 95 -9.98 8.99 -13.48
C ILE A 95 -9.64 8.33 -12.13
N GLY A 96 -10.55 8.39 -11.17
CA GLY A 96 -10.41 7.76 -9.86
C GLY A 96 -10.20 6.24 -9.97
N SER A 97 -10.91 5.56 -10.87
CA SER A 97 -10.78 4.12 -11.08
C SER A 97 -9.41 3.74 -11.62
N GLY A 98 -8.88 4.55 -12.55
CA GLY A 98 -7.53 4.39 -13.07
C GLY A 98 -6.45 4.58 -12.00
N LEU A 99 -6.59 5.61 -11.17
CA LEU A 99 -5.68 5.88 -10.05
C LEU A 99 -5.75 4.79 -8.98
N ALA A 100 -6.96 4.32 -8.63
CA ALA A 100 -7.18 3.26 -7.65
C ALA A 100 -6.42 1.98 -8.03
N MET A 101 -6.62 1.50 -9.26
CA MET A 101 -5.99 0.27 -9.74
C MET A 101 -4.51 0.49 -10.04
N GLY A 102 -4.16 1.54 -10.78
CA GLY A 102 -2.80 1.78 -11.24
C GLY A 102 -1.81 1.95 -10.09
N LEU A 103 -2.14 2.80 -9.11
CA LEU A 103 -1.26 3.02 -7.95
C LEU A 103 -1.18 1.79 -7.04
N ALA A 104 -2.29 1.07 -6.86
CA ALA A 104 -2.29 -0.16 -6.05
C ALA A 104 -1.39 -1.25 -6.65
N ALA A 105 -1.36 -1.36 -7.98
CA ALA A 105 -0.51 -2.31 -8.68
C ALA A 105 1.00 -2.02 -8.53
N ILE A 106 1.41 -0.77 -8.30
CA ILE A 106 2.83 -0.42 -8.04
C ILE A 106 3.36 -1.21 -6.85
N GLY A 107 2.67 -1.13 -5.71
CA GLY A 107 3.09 -1.79 -4.48
C GLY A 107 3.09 -3.31 -4.62
N SER A 108 1.96 -3.87 -5.08
CA SER A 108 1.76 -5.32 -5.18
C SER A 108 2.72 -6.00 -6.15
N GLY A 109 2.98 -5.39 -7.31
CA GLY A 109 3.93 -5.92 -8.29
C GLY A 109 5.36 -5.92 -7.76
N LEU A 110 5.79 -4.80 -7.15
CA LEU A 110 7.14 -4.67 -6.59
C LEU A 110 7.36 -5.64 -5.42
N GLY A 111 6.38 -5.75 -4.51
CA GLY A 111 6.45 -6.67 -3.38
C GLY A 111 6.51 -8.14 -3.79
N SER A 112 5.73 -8.54 -4.79
CA SER A 112 5.65 -9.94 -5.25
C SER A 112 6.94 -10.46 -5.89
N GLY A 113 7.79 -9.58 -6.42
CA GLY A 113 9.08 -9.95 -7.02
C GLY A 113 10.15 -10.41 -6.02
N LEU A 114 10.09 -9.91 -4.78
CA LEU A 114 11.06 -10.24 -3.71
C LEU A 114 11.06 -11.73 -3.31
N PRO A 115 9.92 -12.37 -2.98
CA PRO A 115 9.91 -13.81 -2.70
C PRO A 115 10.32 -14.66 -3.89
N ALA A 116 10.01 -14.24 -5.13
CA ALA A 116 10.43 -14.95 -6.34
C ALA A 116 11.96 -14.93 -6.51
N ALA A 117 12.57 -13.77 -6.31
CA ALA A 117 14.02 -13.60 -6.31
C ALA A 117 14.72 -14.50 -5.28
N GLU A 118 14.23 -14.49 -4.03
CA GLU A 118 14.84 -15.27 -2.94
C GLU A 118 14.55 -16.77 -3.08
N ALA A 119 13.43 -17.17 -3.69
CA ALA A 119 13.20 -18.57 -4.04
C ALA A 119 14.22 -19.08 -5.08
N CYS A 120 14.54 -18.26 -6.09
CA CYS A 120 15.54 -18.62 -7.10
C CYS A 120 16.94 -18.80 -6.49
N GLN A 121 17.35 -17.87 -5.61
CA GLN A 121 18.64 -17.97 -4.90
C GLN A 121 18.64 -19.17 -3.95
N GLY A 122 17.57 -19.35 -3.17
CA GLY A 122 17.42 -20.46 -2.25
C GLY A 122 17.48 -21.82 -2.93
N LEU A 123 17.00 -21.92 -4.18
CA LEU A 123 17.07 -23.16 -4.96
C LEU A 123 18.49 -23.45 -5.47
N ALA A 124 19.27 -22.43 -5.83
CA ALA A 124 20.68 -22.61 -6.18
C ALA A 124 21.52 -23.04 -4.97
N ASP A 125 21.24 -22.47 -3.80
CA ASP A 125 21.96 -22.76 -2.56
C ASP A 125 21.52 -24.10 -1.93
N ASN A 126 20.22 -24.45 -2.02
CA ASN A 126 19.65 -25.66 -1.43
C ASN A 126 18.51 -26.28 -2.27
N PRO A 127 18.85 -27.03 -3.34
CA PRO A 127 17.89 -27.64 -4.28
C PRO A 127 16.79 -28.49 -3.63
N LYS A 128 17.09 -29.16 -2.52
CA LYS A 128 16.17 -30.07 -1.82
C LYS A 128 14.95 -29.35 -1.21
N THR A 129 15.04 -28.03 -1.06
CA THR A 129 13.99 -27.20 -0.45
C THR A 129 12.97 -26.68 -1.45
N GLY A 130 13.12 -26.97 -2.75
CA GLY A 130 12.33 -26.38 -3.82
C GLY A 130 10.81 -26.35 -3.57
N GLY A 131 10.21 -27.46 -3.14
CA GLY A 131 8.78 -27.50 -2.84
C GLY A 131 8.36 -26.57 -1.69
N GLN A 132 9.17 -26.46 -0.64
CA GLN A 132 8.91 -25.54 0.47
C GLN A 132 9.07 -24.09 0.04
N LEU A 133 10.11 -23.79 -0.76
CA LEU A 133 10.37 -22.45 -1.29
C LEU A 133 9.24 -21.99 -2.22
N THR A 134 8.80 -22.83 -3.17
CA THR A 134 7.68 -22.51 -4.04
C THR A 134 6.40 -22.25 -3.23
N THR A 135 6.12 -23.09 -2.23
CA THR A 135 4.95 -22.90 -1.37
C THR A 135 5.03 -21.57 -0.60
N ASN A 136 6.19 -21.26 -0.02
CA ASN A 136 6.35 -20.03 0.74
C ASN A 136 6.29 -18.78 -0.15
N MET A 137 6.92 -18.86 -1.33
CA MET A 137 6.88 -17.82 -2.35
C MET A 137 5.44 -17.52 -2.74
N LEU A 138 4.65 -18.55 -3.09
CA LEU A 138 3.25 -18.36 -3.49
C LEU A 138 2.38 -17.75 -2.38
N ILE A 139 2.54 -18.20 -1.14
CA ILE A 139 1.82 -17.62 0.00
C ILE A 139 2.21 -16.15 0.20
N GLY A 140 3.51 -15.85 0.18
CA GLY A 140 4.01 -14.50 0.33
C GLY A 140 3.55 -13.56 -0.79
N SER A 141 3.70 -13.98 -2.05
CA SER A 141 3.24 -13.22 -3.21
C SER A 141 1.72 -13.03 -3.21
N ALA A 142 0.93 -14.03 -2.78
CA ALA A 142 -0.53 -13.89 -2.67
C ALA A 142 -0.93 -12.79 -1.68
N ILE A 143 -0.21 -12.65 -0.55
CA ILE A 143 -0.45 -11.57 0.41
C ILE A 143 -0.13 -10.21 -0.22
N CYS A 144 0.96 -10.13 -0.97
CA CYS A 144 1.37 -8.90 -1.67
C CYS A 144 0.31 -8.42 -2.67
N GLN A 145 -0.53 -9.31 -3.20
CA GLN A 145 -1.59 -8.97 -4.17
C GLN A 145 -2.87 -8.41 -3.52
N THR A 146 -3.04 -8.54 -2.20
CA THR A 146 -4.28 -8.09 -1.54
C THR A 146 -4.58 -6.58 -1.74
N PRO A 147 -3.60 -5.65 -1.70
CA PRO A 147 -3.86 -4.24 -2.01
C PRO A 147 -4.28 -3.98 -3.45
N ALA A 148 -3.72 -4.71 -4.43
CA ALA A 148 -4.16 -4.62 -5.82
C ALA A 148 -5.62 -5.06 -5.98
N ILE A 149 -6.05 -6.11 -5.27
CA ILE A 149 -7.46 -6.53 -5.24
C ILE A 149 -8.32 -5.43 -4.64
N PHE A 150 -7.89 -4.80 -3.55
CA PHE A 150 -8.61 -3.69 -2.94
C PHE A 150 -8.77 -2.49 -3.89
N GLY A 151 -7.69 -2.11 -4.58
CA GLY A 151 -7.72 -1.08 -5.62
C GLY A 151 -8.64 -1.44 -6.79
N MET A 152 -8.63 -2.70 -7.24
CA MET A 152 -9.52 -3.19 -8.29
C MET A 152 -10.99 -3.11 -7.88
N VAL A 153 -11.33 -3.52 -6.65
CA VAL A 153 -12.71 -3.46 -6.15
C VAL A 153 -13.23 -2.02 -6.16
N VAL A 154 -12.43 -1.06 -5.66
CA VAL A 154 -12.80 0.36 -5.70
C VAL A 154 -12.87 0.89 -7.14
N ALA A 155 -11.98 0.46 -8.03
CA ALA A 155 -12.04 0.82 -9.45
C ALA A 155 -13.34 0.33 -10.10
N PHE A 156 -13.74 -0.92 -9.87
CA PHE A 156 -15.01 -1.44 -10.37
C PHE A 156 -16.21 -0.73 -9.76
N MET A 157 -16.17 -0.37 -8.47
CA MET A 157 -17.23 0.44 -7.87
C MET A 157 -17.35 1.81 -8.56
N LEU A 158 -16.25 2.52 -8.77
CA LEU A 158 -16.24 3.82 -9.46
C LEU A 158 -16.79 3.72 -10.89
N MET A 159 -16.45 2.65 -11.60
CA MET A 159 -16.92 2.42 -12.97
C MET A 159 -18.41 2.09 -13.02
N PHE A 160 -18.87 1.13 -12.22
CA PHE A 160 -20.16 0.47 -12.42
C PHE A 160 -21.26 0.89 -11.45
N VAL A 161 -20.95 1.51 -10.31
CA VAL A 161 -21.98 2.06 -9.40
C VAL A 161 -22.57 3.32 -10.02
N ASP A 162 -23.90 3.46 -9.95
CA ASP A 162 -24.59 4.67 -10.38
C ASP A 162 -24.38 5.80 -9.35
N PHE A 163 -23.95 6.96 -9.82
CA PHE A 163 -23.70 8.16 -9.01
C PHE A 163 -24.57 9.34 -9.42
N SER A 164 -25.59 9.14 -10.27
CA SER A 164 -26.50 10.21 -10.74
C SER A 164 -27.28 10.91 -9.62
N TYR A 165 -27.38 10.29 -8.44
CA TYR A 165 -28.01 10.92 -7.27
C TYR A 165 -27.10 11.95 -6.57
N GLN A 166 -25.79 11.92 -6.84
CA GLN A 166 -24.83 12.83 -6.21
C GLN A 166 -24.69 14.11 -7.03
N PRO A 167 -24.63 15.29 -6.38
CA PRO A 167 -24.35 16.52 -7.10
C PRO A 167 -22.91 16.52 -7.61
N PHE A 168 -22.67 17.17 -8.76
CA PHE A 168 -21.31 17.35 -9.28
C PHE A 168 -20.39 18.00 -8.24
N TRP A 169 -20.85 19.08 -7.60
CA TRP A 169 -20.18 19.69 -6.46
C TRP A 169 -20.87 19.28 -5.15
N PRO A 170 -20.17 18.71 -4.16
CA PRO A 170 -18.74 18.38 -4.11
C PRO A 170 -18.39 16.97 -4.64
N GLY A 171 -19.35 16.23 -5.19
CA GLY A 171 -19.25 14.79 -5.46
C GLY A 171 -18.06 14.35 -6.33
N TRP A 172 -17.64 15.15 -7.31
CA TRP A 172 -16.47 14.81 -8.15
C TRP A 172 -15.20 14.56 -7.32
N ALA A 173 -15.02 15.34 -6.26
CA ALA A 173 -13.84 15.25 -5.40
C ALA A 173 -13.90 14.01 -4.51
N ALA A 174 -15.10 13.55 -4.16
CA ALA A 174 -15.30 12.31 -3.43
C ALA A 174 -14.87 11.11 -4.28
N LEU A 175 -15.30 11.06 -5.54
CA LEU A 175 -14.98 9.95 -6.45
C LEU A 175 -13.48 9.89 -6.78
N LEU A 176 -12.87 11.03 -7.05
CA LEU A 176 -11.43 11.12 -7.27
C LEU A 176 -10.65 10.80 -5.98
N GLY A 177 -11.07 11.36 -4.84
CA GLY A 177 -10.48 11.14 -3.53
C GLY A 177 -10.53 9.68 -3.09
N ALA A 178 -11.62 8.96 -3.40
CA ALA A 178 -11.74 7.53 -3.12
C ALA A 178 -10.68 6.71 -3.85
N GLY A 179 -10.49 6.99 -5.15
CA GLY A 179 -9.47 6.31 -5.94
C GLY A 179 -8.05 6.60 -5.46
N LEU A 180 -7.75 7.86 -5.13
CA LEU A 180 -6.46 8.26 -4.54
C LEU A 180 -6.22 7.62 -3.18
N SER A 181 -7.24 7.52 -2.33
CA SER A 181 -7.11 6.97 -0.98
C SER A 181 -6.63 5.53 -0.99
N ILE A 182 -7.35 4.65 -1.70
CA ILE A 182 -6.94 3.24 -1.80
C ILE A 182 -5.67 3.07 -2.64
N GLY A 183 -5.55 3.80 -3.75
CA GLY A 183 -4.43 3.66 -4.69
C GLY A 183 -3.10 3.95 -4.01
N LEU A 184 -3.01 5.08 -3.29
CA LEU A 184 -1.80 5.47 -2.56
C LEU A 184 -1.55 4.56 -1.35
N ALA A 185 -2.58 4.22 -0.58
CA ALA A 185 -2.43 3.36 0.59
C ALA A 185 -1.95 1.94 0.26
N ALA A 186 -2.32 1.46 -0.93
CA ALA A 186 -1.92 0.16 -1.44
C ALA A 186 -0.44 0.08 -1.83
N ILE A 187 0.21 1.20 -2.19
CA ILE A 187 1.63 1.23 -2.56
C ILE A 187 2.49 0.69 -1.41
N GLY A 188 2.36 1.28 -0.23
CA GLY A 188 3.18 0.92 0.92
C GLY A 188 2.91 -0.49 1.41
N SER A 189 1.62 -0.88 1.50
CA SER A 189 1.21 -2.19 1.99
C SER A 189 1.63 -3.33 1.05
N GLY A 190 1.50 -3.11 -0.26
CA GLY A 190 1.90 -4.08 -1.29
C GLY A 190 3.42 -4.27 -1.33
N ALA A 191 4.19 -3.17 -1.37
CA ALA A 191 5.65 -3.23 -1.38
C ALA A 191 6.20 -3.79 -0.07
N GLY A 192 5.65 -3.34 1.07
CA GLY A 192 6.07 -3.73 2.40
C GLY A 192 5.86 -5.22 2.69
N SER A 193 4.73 -5.79 2.31
CA SER A 193 4.45 -7.23 2.53
C SER A 193 5.32 -8.18 1.69
N GLY A 194 5.96 -7.68 0.62
CA GLY A 194 6.94 -8.44 -0.16
C GLY A 194 8.25 -8.72 0.58
N ILE A 195 8.64 -7.80 1.48
CA ILE A 195 9.88 -7.89 2.25
C ILE A 195 9.89 -9.11 3.19
N PRO A 196 8.90 -9.32 4.08
CA PRO A 196 8.84 -10.52 4.90
C PRO A 196 8.69 -11.79 4.07
N ALA A 197 7.98 -11.75 2.94
CA ALA A 197 7.88 -12.88 2.03
C ALA A 197 9.26 -13.30 1.46
N GLY A 198 10.07 -12.34 1.02
CA GLY A 198 11.45 -12.55 0.59
C GLY A 198 12.33 -13.09 1.71
N SER A 199 12.40 -12.39 2.84
CA SER A 199 13.21 -12.79 4.00
C SER A 199 12.82 -14.17 4.55
N SER A 200 11.52 -14.48 4.59
CA SER A 200 11.03 -15.81 4.97
C SER A 200 11.50 -16.89 4.00
N THR A 201 11.46 -16.61 2.70
CA THR A 201 11.87 -17.57 1.67
C THR A 201 13.38 -17.84 1.74
N ALA A 202 14.20 -16.80 1.88
CA ALA A 202 15.64 -16.92 2.12
C ALA A 202 15.94 -17.66 3.44
N GLY A 203 15.15 -17.39 4.49
CA GLY A 203 15.22 -18.06 5.78
C GLY A 203 14.98 -19.56 5.69
N ILE A 204 13.91 -19.97 4.98
CA ILE A 204 13.56 -21.38 4.77
C ILE A 204 14.63 -22.11 3.96
N ALA A 205 15.23 -21.46 2.95
CA ALA A 205 16.30 -22.07 2.15
C ALA A 205 17.51 -22.45 3.02
N ARG A 206 17.85 -21.60 4.00
CA ARG A 206 18.95 -21.84 4.95
C ARG A 206 18.55 -22.81 6.06
N GLN A 207 17.32 -22.71 6.58
CA GLN A 207 16.85 -23.51 7.70
C GLN A 207 15.46 -24.13 7.47
N PRO A 208 15.38 -25.23 6.70
CA PRO A 208 14.10 -25.83 6.30
C PRO A 208 13.29 -26.40 7.48
N SER A 209 13.97 -26.80 8.56
CA SER A 209 13.32 -27.32 9.78
C SER A 209 12.50 -26.27 10.52
N ALA A 210 12.81 -24.97 10.36
CA ALA A 210 12.09 -23.88 11.00
C ALA A 210 10.96 -23.30 10.14
N ALA A 211 10.65 -23.90 8.97
CA ALA A 211 9.78 -23.29 7.97
C ALA A 211 8.39 -22.88 8.50
N THR A 212 7.81 -23.69 9.38
CA THR A 212 6.52 -23.38 10.01
C THR A 212 6.60 -22.12 10.86
N GLN A 213 7.64 -21.98 11.69
CA GLN A 213 7.79 -20.83 12.60
C GLN A 213 8.08 -19.54 11.80
N VAL A 214 8.96 -19.63 10.80
CA VAL A 214 9.28 -18.51 9.91
C VAL A 214 8.04 -18.06 9.15
N ARG A 215 7.28 -19.01 8.58
CA ARG A 215 6.04 -18.70 7.87
C ARG A 215 4.99 -18.06 8.78
N THR A 216 4.80 -18.57 10.00
CA THR A 216 3.88 -17.95 10.96
C THR A 216 4.29 -16.50 11.25
N ASN A 217 5.58 -16.24 11.48
CA ASN A 217 6.07 -14.89 11.72
C ASN A 217 5.87 -13.98 10.49
N MET A 218 6.14 -14.48 9.29
CA MET A 218 5.88 -13.78 8.03
C MET A 218 4.40 -13.41 7.90
N LEU A 219 3.47 -14.34 8.17
CA LEU A 219 2.03 -14.10 8.08
C LEU A 219 1.57 -13.03 9.07
N ILE A 220 2.01 -13.12 10.32
CA ILE A 220 1.67 -12.14 11.36
C ILE A 220 2.19 -10.76 10.98
N GLY A 221 3.48 -10.65 10.65
CA GLY A 221 4.08 -9.37 10.28
C GLY A 221 3.48 -8.76 9.03
N SER A 222 3.16 -9.58 8.02
CA SER A 222 2.52 -9.12 6.78
C SER A 222 1.08 -8.68 7.00
N ALA A 223 0.32 -9.35 7.89
CA ALA A 223 -1.04 -8.93 8.21
C ALA A 223 -1.07 -7.49 8.78
N VAL A 224 -0.09 -7.15 9.62
CA VAL A 224 0.09 -5.82 10.17
C VAL A 224 0.53 -4.81 9.11
N SER A 225 1.37 -5.22 8.14
CA SER A 225 1.74 -4.38 6.99
C SER A 225 0.57 -4.07 6.04
N GLN A 226 -0.55 -4.80 6.12
CA GLN A 226 -1.72 -4.61 5.25
C GLN A 226 -2.77 -3.64 5.81
N THR A 227 -2.75 -3.36 7.11
CA THR A 227 -3.74 -2.45 7.72
C THR A 227 -3.77 -1.04 7.11
N PRO A 228 -2.66 -0.44 6.61
CA PRO A 228 -2.73 0.87 5.98
C PRO A 228 -3.61 0.89 4.72
N ALA A 229 -3.56 -0.16 3.89
CA ALA A 229 -4.44 -0.30 2.74
C ALA A 229 -5.91 -0.48 3.14
N ILE A 230 -6.18 -1.13 4.28
CA ILE A 230 -7.53 -1.25 4.82
C ILE A 230 -8.08 0.13 5.23
N PHE A 231 -7.27 0.97 5.90
CA PHE A 231 -7.70 2.34 6.22
C PHE A 231 -8.01 3.16 4.96
N GLY A 232 -7.16 3.08 3.94
CA GLY A 232 -7.43 3.72 2.64
C GLY A 232 -8.71 3.22 1.97
N MET A 233 -8.99 1.91 2.03
CA MET A 233 -10.24 1.35 1.51
C MET A 233 -11.46 1.86 2.28
N VAL A 234 -11.38 1.92 3.62
CA VAL A 234 -12.49 2.39 4.46
C VAL A 234 -12.81 3.85 4.13
N VAL A 235 -11.80 4.71 3.97
CA VAL A 235 -12.02 6.11 3.54
C VAL A 235 -12.58 6.17 2.12
N ALA A 236 -12.10 5.34 1.20
CA ALA A 236 -12.68 5.25 -0.14
C ALA A 236 -14.17 4.87 -0.11
N PHE A 237 -14.56 3.89 0.71
CA PHE A 237 -15.97 3.51 0.86
C PHE A 237 -16.80 4.62 1.48
N MET A 238 -16.29 5.33 2.49
CA MET A 238 -16.98 6.49 3.06
C MET A 238 -17.20 7.58 2.00
N LEU A 239 -16.18 7.90 1.20
CA LEU A 239 -16.30 8.88 0.12
C LEU A 239 -17.32 8.47 -0.95
N LEU A 240 -17.39 7.19 -1.29
CA LEU A 240 -18.30 6.66 -2.31
C LEU A 240 -19.76 6.60 -1.85
N PHE A 241 -20.02 6.25 -0.59
CA PHE A 241 -21.35 5.89 -0.12
C PHE A 241 -22.04 6.92 0.78
N ILE A 242 -21.32 7.93 1.28
CA ILE A 242 -21.96 9.06 1.96
C ILE A 242 -22.65 9.96 0.93
N ASP A 243 -23.88 10.39 1.23
CA ASP A 243 -24.60 11.36 0.42
C ASP A 243 -24.10 12.78 0.69
N TRP A 244 -23.61 13.45 -0.36
CA TRP A 244 -23.06 14.80 -0.28
C TRP A 244 -24.04 15.87 -0.78
N SER A 245 -25.28 15.50 -1.14
CA SER A 245 -26.32 16.39 -1.68
C SER A 245 -26.66 17.59 -0.78
N THR A 246 -26.55 17.41 0.53
CA THR A 246 -26.93 18.42 1.53
C THR A 246 -25.79 19.35 1.95
N ARG A 247 -24.56 19.09 1.49
CA ARG A 247 -23.37 19.86 1.88
C ARG A 247 -23.10 20.99 0.89
N PRO A 248 -22.58 22.14 1.34
CA PRO A 248 -22.24 23.23 0.44
C PRO A 248 -21.13 22.80 -0.52
N ALA A 249 -21.15 23.29 -1.76
CA ALA A 249 -20.13 22.98 -2.76
C ALA A 249 -18.72 23.40 -2.28
N TRP A 250 -18.61 24.62 -1.79
CA TRP A 250 -17.39 25.23 -1.26
C TRP A 250 -17.54 25.39 0.27
N PRO A 251 -16.58 24.93 1.09
CA PRO A 251 -15.29 24.31 0.76
C PRO A 251 -15.30 22.77 0.69
N THR A 252 -16.47 22.12 0.73
CA THR A 252 -16.57 20.67 0.95
C THR A 252 -15.78 19.83 -0.04
N TRP A 253 -15.74 20.17 -1.34
CA TRP A 253 -14.98 19.39 -2.33
C TRP A 253 -13.50 19.23 -1.93
N ALA A 254 -12.91 20.28 -1.37
CA ALA A 254 -11.52 20.31 -0.97
C ALA A 254 -11.27 19.44 0.26
N ALA A 255 -12.25 19.39 1.18
CA ALA A 255 -12.22 18.47 2.31
C ALA A 255 -12.33 17.01 1.88
N LEU A 256 -13.20 16.68 0.92
CA LEU A 256 -13.35 15.30 0.42
C LEU A 256 -12.08 14.81 -0.28
N LEU A 257 -11.48 15.64 -1.14
CA LEU A 257 -10.21 15.32 -1.78
C LEU A 257 -9.07 15.23 -0.76
N GLY A 258 -9.03 16.18 0.19
CA GLY A 258 -8.06 16.21 1.28
C GLY A 258 -8.13 14.95 2.16
N ALA A 259 -9.33 14.44 2.45
CA ALA A 259 -9.53 13.21 3.21
C ALA A 259 -8.94 11.99 2.47
N GLY A 260 -9.22 11.87 1.17
CA GLY A 260 -8.63 10.80 0.36
C GLY A 260 -7.10 10.83 0.37
N LEU A 261 -6.51 12.01 0.17
CA LEU A 261 -5.06 12.22 0.16
C LEU A 261 -4.41 12.00 1.53
N SER A 262 -5.07 12.38 2.62
CA SER A 262 -4.54 12.29 3.98
C SER A 262 -4.29 10.84 4.39
N THR A 263 -5.30 9.97 4.31
CA THR A 263 -5.12 8.53 4.58
C THR A 263 -4.26 7.86 3.51
N GLY A 264 -4.47 8.19 2.23
CA GLY A 264 -3.76 7.54 1.13
C GLY A 264 -2.25 7.71 1.20
N LEU A 265 -1.77 8.94 1.36
CA LEU A 265 -0.33 9.23 1.45
C LEU A 265 0.27 8.73 2.77
N SER A 266 -0.41 8.97 3.91
CA SER A 266 0.13 8.57 5.22
C SER A 266 0.29 7.06 5.35
N ALA A 267 -0.53 6.27 4.65
CA ALA A 267 -0.46 4.81 4.64
C ALA A 267 0.80 4.24 3.96
N ILE A 268 1.47 5.00 3.09
CA ILE A 268 2.67 4.52 2.36
C ILE A 268 3.79 4.17 3.35
N GLY A 269 4.08 5.08 4.28
CA GLY A 269 5.20 4.94 5.22
C GLY A 269 5.09 3.71 6.12
N PRO A 270 4.00 3.58 6.90
CA PRO A 270 3.76 2.43 7.78
C PRO A 270 3.69 1.11 7.03
N GLY A 271 3.12 1.08 5.82
CA GLY A 271 3.09 -0.13 5.01
C GLY A 271 4.49 -0.68 4.72
N VAL A 272 5.40 0.20 4.26
CA VAL A 272 6.80 -0.15 3.99
C VAL A 272 7.56 -0.45 5.29
N GLY A 273 7.44 0.43 6.29
CA GLY A 273 8.12 0.33 7.57
C GLY A 273 7.80 -0.98 8.31
N ASN A 274 6.52 -1.34 8.37
CA ASN A 274 6.07 -2.60 8.97
C ASN A 274 6.61 -3.80 8.21
N GLY A 275 6.66 -3.70 6.87
CA GLY A 275 7.26 -4.72 6.01
C GLY A 275 8.74 -4.97 6.34
N LEU A 276 9.53 -3.91 6.51
CA LEU A 276 10.93 -3.99 6.90
C LEU A 276 11.09 -4.67 8.27
N THR A 277 10.28 -4.28 9.27
CA THR A 277 10.31 -4.92 10.59
C THR A 277 9.97 -6.41 10.50
N ALA A 278 8.94 -6.76 9.75
CA ALA A 278 8.51 -8.16 9.55
C ALA A 278 9.57 -9.00 8.81
N GLY A 279 10.28 -8.40 7.86
CA GLY A 279 11.42 -9.01 7.17
C GLY A 279 12.53 -9.40 8.13
N GLU A 280 12.97 -8.46 8.96
CA GLU A 280 14.02 -8.71 9.96
C GLU A 280 13.57 -9.69 11.04
N ALA A 281 12.30 -9.66 11.42
CA ALA A 281 11.73 -10.66 12.31
C ALA A 281 11.81 -12.07 11.68
N SER A 282 11.40 -12.21 10.42
CA SER A 282 11.40 -13.50 9.72
C SER A 282 12.82 -14.04 9.52
N GLU A 283 13.77 -13.17 9.18
CA GLU A 283 15.20 -13.49 9.12
C GLU A 283 15.75 -13.91 10.49
N GLY A 284 15.37 -13.21 11.54
CA GLY A 284 15.76 -13.50 12.92
C GLY A 284 15.27 -14.87 13.38
N VAL A 285 13.97 -15.16 13.20
CA VAL A 285 13.36 -16.46 13.51
C VAL A 285 13.99 -17.58 12.70
N ALA A 286 14.32 -17.34 11.42
CA ALA A 286 14.96 -18.35 10.59
C ALA A 286 16.35 -18.75 11.12
N ARG A 287 17.10 -17.82 11.72
CA ARG A 287 18.44 -18.08 12.28
C ARG A 287 18.37 -18.68 13.68
N MET A 288 17.43 -18.21 14.51
CA MET A 288 17.30 -18.58 15.92
C MET A 288 15.83 -18.87 16.22
N PRO A 289 15.31 -20.06 15.86
CA PRO A 289 13.88 -20.33 15.94
C PRO A 289 13.34 -20.34 17.38
N GLU A 290 14.19 -20.66 18.37
CA GLU A 290 13.86 -20.53 19.80
C GLU A 290 13.56 -19.08 20.25
N SER A 291 14.02 -18.08 19.49
CA SER A 291 13.78 -16.66 19.79
C SER A 291 12.44 -16.13 19.23
N ALA A 292 11.64 -16.98 18.58
CA ALA A 292 10.42 -16.57 17.87
C ALA A 292 9.45 -15.77 18.75
N GLY A 293 9.12 -16.23 19.96
CA GLY A 293 8.17 -15.54 20.84
C GLY A 293 8.60 -14.09 21.16
N PRO A 294 9.81 -13.88 21.70
CA PRO A 294 10.37 -12.53 21.91
C PRO A 294 10.45 -11.69 20.64
N VAL A 295 10.91 -12.26 19.53
CA VAL A 295 11.04 -11.57 18.23
C VAL A 295 9.68 -11.09 17.72
N THR A 296 8.68 -11.96 17.70
CA THR A 296 7.32 -11.63 17.25
C THR A 296 6.69 -10.58 18.17
N THR A 297 6.87 -10.69 19.49
CA THR A 297 6.36 -9.69 20.44
C THR A 297 6.94 -8.30 20.16
N THR A 298 8.27 -8.21 20.01
CA THR A 298 8.90 -6.91 19.77
C THR A 298 8.62 -6.37 18.38
N MET A 299 8.50 -7.23 17.36
CA MET A 299 8.02 -6.86 16.04
C MET A 299 6.65 -6.18 16.14
N LEU A 300 5.69 -6.78 16.84
CA LEU A 300 4.35 -6.22 17.00
C LEU A 300 4.35 -4.89 17.75
N ILE A 301 5.16 -4.76 18.80
CA ILE A 301 5.33 -3.49 19.52
C ILE A 301 5.85 -2.40 18.56
N GLY A 302 6.92 -2.69 17.83
CA GLY A 302 7.53 -1.75 16.89
C GLY A 302 6.61 -1.36 15.74
N GLN A 303 5.89 -2.32 15.17
CA GLN A 303 4.92 -2.09 14.10
C GLN A 303 3.68 -1.31 14.58
N THR A 304 3.26 -1.51 15.84
CA THR A 304 2.13 -0.77 16.42
C THR A 304 2.47 0.71 16.52
N VAL A 305 3.70 1.04 16.92
CA VAL A 305 4.16 2.44 16.96
C VAL A 305 4.22 2.99 15.53
N ALA A 306 4.87 2.28 14.60
CA ALA A 306 4.96 2.70 13.19
C ALA A 306 3.60 2.98 12.51
N GLN A 307 2.50 2.37 12.99
CA GLN A 307 1.15 2.62 12.47
C GLN A 307 0.49 3.91 12.95
N SER A 308 0.96 4.54 14.02
CA SER A 308 0.39 5.78 14.57
C SER A 308 0.13 6.83 13.49
N THR A 309 1.06 6.99 12.55
CA THR A 309 1.01 8.00 11.49
C THR A 309 -0.12 7.78 10.48
N VAL A 310 -0.43 6.54 10.10
CA VAL A 310 -1.61 6.26 9.28
C VAL A 310 -2.90 6.43 10.09
N ILE A 311 -2.86 6.18 11.41
CA ILE A 311 -4.00 6.48 12.28
C ILE A 311 -4.24 8.00 12.35
N TYR A 312 -3.20 8.83 12.37
CA TYR A 312 -3.34 10.29 12.31
C TYR A 312 -3.90 10.76 10.96
N GLY A 313 -3.43 10.20 9.84
CA GLY A 313 -4.00 10.45 8.51
C GLY A 313 -5.47 10.04 8.42
N PHE A 314 -5.80 8.86 8.96
CA PHE A 314 -7.18 8.39 9.07
C PHE A 314 -8.03 9.32 9.95
N LEU A 315 -7.51 9.75 11.09
CA LEU A 315 -8.17 10.71 11.97
C LEU A 315 -8.46 12.04 11.25
N VAL A 316 -7.47 12.64 10.58
CA VAL A 316 -7.66 13.87 9.81
C VAL A 316 -8.67 13.67 8.68
N SER A 317 -8.67 12.50 8.04
CA SER A 317 -9.67 12.15 7.03
C SER A 317 -11.08 12.12 7.62
N LEU A 318 -11.27 11.47 8.78
CA LEU A 318 -12.56 11.47 9.47
C LEU A 318 -12.99 12.87 9.88
N VAL A 319 -12.07 13.70 10.38
CA VAL A 319 -12.38 15.10 10.69
C VAL A 319 -12.84 15.83 9.43
N LEU A 320 -12.12 15.73 8.32
CA LEU A 320 -12.49 16.37 7.05
C LEU A 320 -13.85 15.89 6.52
N LEU A 321 -14.18 14.60 6.70
CA LEU A 321 -15.45 14.03 6.27
C LEU A 321 -16.63 14.49 7.12
N PHE A 322 -16.43 14.80 8.41
CA PHE A 322 -17.53 15.05 9.35
C PHE A 322 -17.54 16.45 9.98
N ILE A 323 -16.54 17.29 9.71
CA ILE A 323 -16.52 18.68 10.17
C ILE A 323 -17.68 19.47 9.50
N PRO A 324 -18.48 20.23 10.28
CA PRO A 324 -19.48 21.12 9.70
C PRO A 324 -18.78 22.27 8.97
N LEU A 325 -19.09 22.42 7.69
CA LEU A 325 -18.54 23.48 6.84
C LEU A 325 -19.68 24.38 6.41
N GLU A 326 -19.54 25.68 6.69
CA GLU A 326 -20.44 26.70 6.17
C GLU A 326 -20.06 27.07 4.74
N GLU A 327 -21.04 27.53 3.96
CA GLU A 327 -20.80 27.94 2.58
C GLU A 327 -19.90 29.17 2.53
N SER A 328 -18.75 29.04 1.86
CA SER A 328 -17.82 30.15 1.67
C SER A 328 -17.04 29.99 0.36
N HIS A 329 -17.05 31.06 -0.45
CA HIS A 329 -16.30 31.13 -1.70
C HIS A 329 -14.91 31.74 -1.54
N THR A 330 -14.47 32.04 -0.31
CA THR A 330 -13.13 32.55 -0.09
C THR A 330 -12.10 31.47 -0.43
N MET A 331 -10.99 31.87 -1.04
CA MET A 331 -9.93 30.93 -1.38
C MET A 331 -9.39 30.21 -0.14
N THR A 332 -9.30 30.94 0.98
CA THR A 332 -8.85 30.41 2.26
C THR A 332 -9.74 29.27 2.76
N ALA A 333 -11.05 29.37 2.59
CA ALA A 333 -12.00 28.37 3.09
C ALA A 333 -11.78 26.98 2.48
N TRP A 334 -11.45 26.88 1.19
CA TRP A 334 -11.23 25.58 0.53
C TRP A 334 -9.76 25.16 0.51
N VAL A 335 -8.80 26.11 0.50
CA VAL A 335 -7.38 25.76 0.57
C VAL A 335 -7.03 25.16 1.93
N ALA A 336 -7.63 25.62 3.03
CA ALA A 336 -7.36 25.12 4.38
C ALA A 336 -7.60 23.61 4.54
N PRO A 337 -8.80 23.04 4.23
CA PRO A 337 -9.04 21.61 4.40
C PRO A 337 -8.21 20.73 3.45
N LEU A 338 -7.98 21.18 2.21
CA LEU A 338 -7.11 20.45 1.29
C LEU A 338 -5.66 20.42 1.79
N SER A 339 -5.16 21.56 2.30
CA SER A 339 -3.81 21.68 2.84
C SER A 339 -3.63 20.87 4.11
N ALA A 340 -4.65 20.79 4.97
CA ALA A 340 -4.65 19.92 6.14
C ALA A 340 -4.52 18.44 5.74
N GLY A 341 -5.30 18.01 4.74
CA GLY A 341 -5.22 16.65 4.21
C GLY A 341 -3.83 16.33 3.65
N LEU A 342 -3.27 17.21 2.83
CA LEU A 342 -1.92 17.07 2.24
C LEU A 342 -0.82 17.07 3.29
N CYS A 343 -0.87 17.99 4.27
CA CYS A 343 0.13 18.12 5.32
C CYS A 343 0.22 16.82 6.14
N MET A 344 -0.91 16.33 6.63
CA MET A 344 -0.94 15.04 7.35
C MET A 344 -0.55 13.87 6.45
N GLY A 345 -1.01 13.84 5.20
CA GLY A 345 -0.70 12.79 4.25
C GLY A 345 0.80 12.61 4.03
N PHE A 346 1.51 13.66 3.64
CA PHE A 346 2.97 13.61 3.49
C PHE A 346 3.70 13.43 4.81
N GLY A 347 3.19 14.05 5.89
CA GLY A 347 3.76 13.98 7.23
C GLY A 347 3.80 12.56 7.81
N GLY A 348 2.93 11.66 7.36
CA GLY A 348 2.91 10.28 7.81
C GLY A 348 3.93 9.35 7.14
N ILE A 349 4.49 9.73 5.98
CA ILE A 349 5.40 8.85 5.22
C ILE A 349 6.72 8.65 5.97
N GLY A 350 7.37 9.76 6.35
CA GLY A 350 8.70 9.75 6.97
C GLY A 350 8.75 8.95 8.28
N PRO A 351 7.94 9.29 9.30
CA PRO A 351 7.96 8.59 10.57
C PRO A 351 7.54 7.13 10.41
N GLY A 352 6.53 6.81 9.59
CA GLY A 352 6.12 5.42 9.36
C GLY A 352 7.26 4.53 8.84
N VAL A 353 8.11 5.02 7.92
CA VAL A 353 9.30 4.30 7.47
C VAL A 353 10.39 4.29 8.56
N GLY A 354 10.68 5.44 9.17
CA GLY A 354 11.75 5.59 10.16
C GLY A 354 11.54 4.73 11.41
N GLU A 355 10.30 4.64 11.88
CA GLU A 355 9.91 3.82 13.03
C GLU A 355 9.96 2.33 12.70
N GLY A 356 9.55 1.95 11.48
CA GLY A 356 9.71 0.60 10.98
C GLY A 356 11.19 0.18 10.86
N LEU A 357 12.08 1.10 10.47
CA LEU A 357 13.53 0.88 10.48
C LEU A 357 14.07 0.68 11.89
N ALA A 358 13.73 1.56 12.84
CA ALA A 358 14.15 1.42 14.24
C ALA A 358 13.72 0.07 14.83
N ALA A 359 12.48 -0.35 14.53
CA ALA A 359 11.97 -1.65 14.93
C ALA A 359 12.71 -2.81 14.25
N ALA A 360 12.97 -2.72 12.94
CA ALA A 360 13.68 -3.75 12.17
C ALA A 360 15.07 -4.04 12.75
N TYR A 361 15.87 -3.00 13.03
CA TYR A 361 17.20 -3.17 13.64
C TYR A 361 17.14 -3.75 15.06
N THR A 362 16.14 -3.32 15.84
CA THR A 362 15.93 -3.82 17.20
C THR A 362 15.57 -5.30 17.20
N VAL A 363 14.62 -5.70 16.36
CA VAL A 363 14.19 -7.09 16.21
C VAL A 363 15.34 -7.97 15.73
N ARG A 364 16.12 -7.52 14.74
CA ARG A 364 17.33 -8.21 14.26
C ARG A 364 18.31 -8.51 15.40
N ARG A 365 18.48 -7.56 16.33
CA ARG A 365 19.39 -7.74 17.47
C ARG A 365 18.80 -8.66 18.53
N ILE A 366 17.50 -8.54 18.85
CA ILE A 366 16.82 -9.39 19.83
C ILE A 366 16.83 -10.86 19.41
N ALA A 367 16.70 -11.13 18.10
CA ALA A 367 16.82 -12.48 17.57
C ALA A 367 18.16 -13.16 17.91
N ARG A 368 19.23 -12.37 18.09
CA ARG A 368 20.58 -12.87 18.45
C ARG A 368 20.81 -12.91 19.95
N ASP A 369 20.14 -12.05 20.72
CA ASP A 369 20.32 -11.94 22.16
C ASP A 369 19.02 -11.53 22.86
N VAL A 370 18.21 -12.54 23.19
CA VAL A 370 16.91 -12.36 23.84
C VAL A 370 17.04 -11.73 25.23
N LYS A 371 18.20 -11.86 25.91
CA LYS A 371 18.40 -11.29 27.25
C LYS A 371 18.36 -9.76 27.22
N GLN A 372 18.68 -9.15 26.08
CA GLN A 372 18.66 -7.70 25.89
C GLN A 372 17.28 -7.16 25.48
N ASN A 373 16.24 -8.00 25.37
CA ASN A 373 14.94 -7.61 24.83
C ASN A 373 14.35 -6.36 25.50
N VAL A 374 14.35 -6.30 26.83
CA VAL A 374 13.80 -5.15 27.58
C VAL A 374 14.56 -3.86 27.28
N LEU A 375 15.89 -3.90 27.28
CA LEU A 375 16.71 -2.72 27.03
C LEU A 375 16.53 -2.23 25.58
N LEU A 376 16.63 -3.13 24.62
CA LEU A 376 16.55 -2.79 23.20
C LEU A 376 15.17 -2.28 22.82
N THR A 377 14.10 -2.89 23.35
CA THR A 377 12.73 -2.40 23.14
C THR A 377 12.55 -0.98 23.70
N ARG A 378 13.15 -0.66 24.86
CA ARG A 378 13.11 0.71 25.39
C ARG A 378 13.84 1.71 24.50
N VAL A 379 15.04 1.36 24.02
CA VAL A 379 15.82 2.22 23.10
C VAL A 379 15.05 2.43 21.80
N MET A 380 14.45 1.37 21.25
CA MET A 380 13.57 1.44 20.09
C MET A 380 12.44 2.43 20.31
N LEU A 381 11.67 2.29 21.40
CA LEU A 381 10.53 3.16 21.68
C LEU A 381 10.95 4.63 21.85
N VAL A 382 12.09 4.89 22.48
CA VAL A 382 12.63 6.26 22.57
C VAL A 382 12.99 6.81 21.20
N GLY A 383 13.68 6.02 20.36
CA GLY A 383 14.01 6.42 18.99
C GLY A 383 12.78 6.65 18.11
N GLN A 384 11.79 5.77 18.22
CA GLN A 384 10.50 5.91 17.54
C GLN A 384 9.77 7.18 17.99
N ALA A 385 9.71 7.45 19.30
CA ALA A 385 9.08 8.68 19.82
C ALA A 385 9.74 9.97 19.29
N VAL A 386 11.06 9.96 19.04
CA VAL A 386 11.75 11.11 18.42
C VAL A 386 11.38 11.24 16.94
N SER A 387 11.37 10.13 16.20
CA SER A 387 10.97 10.08 14.78
C SER A 387 9.52 10.58 14.58
N GLU A 388 8.63 10.15 15.47
CA GLU A 388 7.21 10.48 15.52
C GLU A 388 6.94 11.99 15.59
N SER A 389 7.84 12.76 16.20
CA SER A 389 7.64 14.21 16.41
C SER A 389 7.29 14.97 15.13
N THR A 390 7.85 14.57 13.98
CA THR A 390 7.55 15.18 12.68
C THR A 390 6.14 14.83 12.15
N GLY A 391 5.65 13.64 12.48
CA GLY A 391 4.26 13.25 12.26
C GLY A 391 3.30 14.07 13.13
N ILE A 392 3.65 14.28 14.41
CA ILE A 392 2.89 15.13 15.33
C ILE A 392 2.86 16.59 14.87
N TYR A 393 3.97 17.14 14.36
CA TYR A 393 3.97 18.50 13.80
C TYR A 393 2.99 18.63 12.64
N SER A 394 2.96 17.62 11.76
CA SER A 394 2.04 17.59 10.63
C SER A 394 0.58 17.48 11.06
N LEU A 395 0.30 16.66 12.08
CA LEU A 395 -1.03 16.56 12.70
C LEU A 395 -1.45 17.90 13.31
N ILE A 396 -0.58 18.55 14.09
CA ILE A 396 -0.87 19.85 14.73
C ILE A 396 -1.17 20.89 13.67
N VAL A 397 -0.33 21.04 12.64
CA VAL A 397 -0.57 22.00 11.55
C VAL A 397 -1.88 21.72 10.85
N SER A 398 -2.20 20.45 10.59
CA SER A 398 -3.46 20.06 9.96
C SER A 398 -4.67 20.42 10.83
N LEU A 399 -4.61 20.19 12.14
CA LEU A 399 -5.70 20.55 13.05
C LEU A 399 -5.83 22.07 13.23
N LEU A 400 -4.73 22.82 13.26
CA LEU A 400 -4.75 24.28 13.31
C LEU A 400 -5.42 24.87 12.07
N LEU A 401 -5.14 24.34 10.88
CA LEU A 401 -5.79 24.73 9.63
C LEU A 401 -7.30 24.43 9.60
N LEU A 402 -7.79 23.51 10.43
CA LEU A 402 -9.20 23.11 10.44
C LEU A 402 -10.03 23.79 11.52
N PHE A 403 -9.41 24.15 12.65
CA PHE A 403 -10.15 24.59 13.84
C PHE A 403 -9.76 25.99 14.34
N VAL A 404 -8.65 26.56 13.87
CA VAL A 404 -8.13 27.82 14.40
C VAL A 404 -8.06 28.91 13.34
N ILE A 405 -7.72 28.53 12.11
CA ILE A 405 -7.61 29.42 10.94
C ILE A 405 -8.85 29.21 10.08
#